data_AF-A0A9D8TLK0-F1
#
_entry.id   AF-A0A9D8TLK0-F1
#
_cell.length_a   1.000
_cell.length_b   1.000
_cell.length_c   1.000
_cell.angle_alpha   90.00
_cell.angle_beta   90.00
_cell.angle_gamma   90.00
#
_symmetry.space_group_name_H-M   'P 1'
#
loop_
_entity.id
_entity.type
_entity.pdbx_description
1 polymer ?
#
loop_
_entity_poly.entity_id
_entity_poly.type
_entity_poly.pdbx_seq_one_letter_code
_entity_poly.pdbx_strand_id
1 'polypeptide(L)'
;MDFLTVPGKQMTKIAVPLKTPEGVVQHASKYSPITYKDKRNVAILCSDSLQKISGSSYPSVAIHNLKSKKSQVCLFERKGKEWKLAEVSNLSGAEVSDAEFVSFLCDYSKDADLQMKRTIFPFPIRNYSKKSKEMQETTLLMPREWNMLDFCNSYGEICLFDTKDLSVANNRRFAIYRDGSLAEIYNFIRINKKWYLIEKEIWK
;
A
#
# COMPACT_ATOMS: atom_id res chain seq x y z
N MET A 1 -1.17 5.32 -14.10
CA MET A 1 -1.40 5.49 -12.65
C MET A 1 -2.43 6.62 -12.49
N ASP A 2 -3.60 6.45 -13.10
CA ASP A 2 -4.42 7.60 -13.55
C ASP A 2 -5.69 7.81 -12.74
N PHE A 3 -6.19 6.76 -12.07
CA PHE A 3 -7.46 6.82 -11.35
C PHE A 3 -7.36 7.73 -10.12
N LEU A 4 -6.40 7.49 -9.22
CA LEU A 4 -6.26 8.29 -7.97
C LEU A 4 -5.63 9.67 -8.18
N THR A 5 -4.91 9.88 -9.28
CA THR A 5 -4.14 11.10 -9.54
C THR A 5 -4.92 12.12 -10.38
N VAL A 6 -5.85 11.67 -11.23
CA VAL A 6 -6.65 12.51 -12.14
C VAL A 6 -8.15 12.36 -11.84
N PRO A 7 -8.71 13.18 -10.92
CA PRO A 7 -10.12 13.13 -10.52
C PRO A 7 -11.12 13.11 -11.68
N GLY A 8 -10.87 13.90 -12.73
CA GLY A 8 -11.75 13.96 -13.91
C GLY A 8 -11.86 12.65 -14.69
N LYS A 9 -10.86 11.76 -14.59
CA LYS A 9 -10.91 10.43 -15.23
C LYS A 9 -11.68 9.41 -14.38
N GLN A 10 -11.92 9.66 -13.09
CA GLN A 10 -12.64 8.71 -12.24
C GLN A 10 -14.11 8.59 -12.64
N MET A 11 -14.74 9.68 -13.10
CA MET A 11 -16.15 9.69 -13.52
C MET A 11 -16.47 8.68 -14.63
N THR A 12 -15.51 8.39 -15.53
CA THR A 12 -15.68 7.40 -16.60
C THR A 12 -15.42 5.96 -16.13
N LYS A 13 -14.90 5.81 -14.90
CA LYS A 13 -14.42 4.58 -14.29
C LYS A 13 -15.23 4.19 -13.05
N ILE A 14 -16.41 4.80 -12.84
CA ILE A 14 -17.39 4.33 -11.87
C ILE A 14 -18.50 3.54 -12.55
N ALA A 15 -19.08 2.60 -11.83
CA ALA A 15 -20.35 1.97 -12.16
C ALA A 15 -21.48 2.89 -11.69
N VAL A 16 -22.57 2.89 -12.44
CA VAL A 16 -23.80 3.56 -12.02
C VAL A 16 -24.90 2.49 -12.00
N PRO A 17 -25.65 2.34 -10.91
CA PRO A 17 -25.51 3.07 -9.63
C PRO A 17 -24.21 2.72 -8.87
N LEU A 18 -23.60 3.72 -8.22
CA LEU A 18 -22.47 3.56 -7.29
C LEU A 18 -22.97 3.72 -5.86
N LYS A 19 -22.63 2.79 -4.97
CA LYS A 19 -22.93 2.92 -3.53
C LYS A 19 -21.81 3.67 -2.82
N THR A 20 -22.14 4.63 -1.95
CA THR A 20 -21.18 5.36 -1.11
C THR A 20 -21.69 5.44 0.33
N PRO A 21 -20.85 5.85 1.29
CA PRO A 21 -21.29 6.05 2.67
C PRO A 21 -22.42 7.09 2.81
N GLU A 22 -22.52 8.02 1.86
CA GLU A 22 -23.52 9.11 1.83
C GLU A 22 -24.81 8.74 1.07
N GLY A 23 -24.84 7.58 0.39
CA GLY A 23 -26.01 7.10 -0.35
C GLY A 23 -25.66 6.49 -1.71
N VAL A 24 -26.61 6.50 -2.63
CA VAL A 24 -26.44 5.91 -3.97
C VAL A 24 -26.30 7.00 -5.02
N VAL A 25 -25.16 6.99 -5.73
CA VAL A 25 -24.88 7.87 -6.87
C VAL A 25 -25.50 7.27 -8.13
N GLN A 26 -26.59 7.88 -8.60
CA GLN A 26 -27.36 7.47 -9.79
C GLN A 26 -26.85 8.07 -11.10
N HIS A 27 -25.95 9.06 -11.05
CA HIS A 27 -25.37 9.70 -12.23
C HIS A 27 -23.92 10.09 -11.97
N ALA A 28 -23.03 9.89 -12.94
CA ALA A 28 -21.60 10.17 -12.78
C ALA A 28 -21.28 11.65 -12.51
N SER A 29 -22.14 12.58 -12.92
CA SER A 29 -22.00 14.01 -12.61
C SER A 29 -22.17 14.34 -11.13
N LYS A 30 -22.79 13.46 -10.34
CA LYS A 30 -22.97 13.60 -8.89
C LYS A 30 -21.87 12.90 -8.09
N TYR A 31 -20.88 12.30 -8.76
CA TYR A 31 -19.78 11.61 -8.10
C TYR A 31 -18.74 12.60 -7.59
N SER A 32 -18.39 12.49 -6.31
CA SER A 32 -17.23 13.17 -5.73
C SER A 32 -16.00 12.28 -5.83
N PRO A 33 -14.94 12.70 -6.56
CA PRO A 33 -13.75 11.88 -6.75
C PRO A 33 -13.03 11.53 -5.44
N ILE A 34 -12.55 10.30 -5.36
CA ILE A 34 -11.69 9.85 -4.27
C ILE A 34 -10.32 10.51 -4.43
N THR A 35 -9.85 11.16 -3.38
CA THR A 35 -8.53 11.81 -3.35
C THR A 35 -7.59 11.08 -2.40
N TYR A 36 -6.49 10.59 -2.96
CA TYR A 36 -5.33 10.17 -2.18
C TYR A 36 -4.53 11.42 -1.79
N LYS A 37 -4.19 11.57 -0.50
CA LYS A 37 -3.60 12.82 0.02
C LYS A 37 -2.26 13.15 -0.64
N ASP A 38 -1.38 12.16 -0.78
CA ASP A 38 -0.10 12.34 -1.46
C ASP A 38 -0.08 11.67 -2.85
N LYS A 39 -0.53 12.42 -3.85
CA LYS A 39 -0.60 11.92 -5.24
C LYS A 39 0.76 11.61 -5.85
N ARG A 40 1.85 12.11 -5.28
CA ARG A 40 3.21 11.87 -5.77
C ARG A 40 3.84 10.68 -5.10
N ASN A 41 3.52 10.39 -3.83
CA ASN A 41 4.02 9.24 -3.09
C ASN A 41 2.88 8.28 -2.73
N VAL A 42 2.65 7.29 -3.60
CA VAL A 42 1.66 6.24 -3.33
C VAL A 42 2.35 5.05 -2.68
N ALA A 43 1.93 4.71 -1.46
CA ALA A 43 2.43 3.57 -0.72
C ALA A 43 1.46 2.40 -0.86
N ILE A 44 1.96 1.22 -1.19
CA ILE A 44 1.16 0.02 -1.44
C ILE A 44 1.71 -1.14 -0.61
N LEU A 45 0.83 -1.81 0.14
CA LEU A 45 1.16 -3.04 0.84
C LEU A 45 0.69 -4.27 0.04
N CYS A 46 1.56 -5.27 -0.07
CA CYS A 46 1.25 -6.55 -0.70
C CYS A 46 1.99 -7.71 -0.01
N SER A 47 1.52 -8.96 -0.17
CA SER A 47 2.15 -10.11 0.49
C SER A 47 3.45 -10.54 -0.17
N ASP A 48 3.58 -10.47 -1.49
CA ASP A 48 4.73 -11.09 -2.18
C ASP A 48 5.12 -10.38 -3.49
N SER A 49 4.16 -10.12 -4.36
CA SER A 49 4.38 -9.28 -5.52
C SER A 49 3.07 -8.64 -5.95
N LEU A 50 3.18 -7.47 -6.58
CA LEU A 50 2.05 -6.86 -7.25
C LEU A 50 1.61 -7.68 -8.48
N GLN A 51 2.44 -8.59 -9.00
CA GLN A 51 2.06 -9.44 -10.13
C GLN A 51 1.00 -10.46 -9.74
N LYS A 52 1.11 -11.06 -8.55
CA LYS A 52 0.02 -11.88 -7.98
C LYS A 52 -1.24 -11.03 -7.84
N ILE A 53 -1.08 -9.75 -7.48
CA ILE A 53 -2.18 -8.78 -7.40
C ILE A 53 -2.77 -8.41 -8.79
N SER A 54 -2.01 -8.50 -9.87
CA SER A 54 -2.54 -8.23 -11.21
C SER A 54 -3.28 -9.42 -11.83
N GLY A 55 -3.00 -10.65 -11.36
CA GLY A 55 -3.54 -11.89 -11.93
C GLY A 55 -4.83 -12.40 -11.28
N SER A 56 -5.18 -11.87 -10.10
CA SER A 56 -6.39 -12.27 -9.38
C SER A 56 -7.51 -11.22 -9.52
N SER A 57 -8.75 -11.69 -9.42
CA SER A 57 -9.98 -10.92 -9.49
C SER A 57 -10.19 -10.10 -8.21
N TYR A 58 -9.30 -9.14 -7.91
CA TYR A 58 -9.39 -8.38 -6.67
C TYR A 58 -10.56 -7.40 -6.71
N PRO A 59 -11.59 -7.61 -5.88
CA PRO A 59 -12.76 -6.77 -5.92
C PRO A 59 -12.60 -5.55 -5.02
N SER A 60 -11.60 -5.45 -4.13
CA SER A 60 -11.53 -4.36 -3.15
C SER A 60 -10.12 -3.82 -2.91
N VAL A 61 -10.01 -2.49 -2.82
CA VAL A 61 -8.81 -1.75 -2.43
C VAL A 61 -9.18 -0.82 -1.28
N ALA A 62 -8.47 -0.91 -0.16
CA ALA A 62 -8.61 0.01 0.97
C ALA A 62 -7.53 1.09 0.92
N ILE A 63 -7.93 2.35 1.07
CA ILE A 63 -7.06 3.49 1.33
C ILE A 63 -7.12 3.74 2.83
N HIS A 64 -6.07 3.36 3.54
CA HIS A 64 -6.00 3.45 5.00
C HIS A 64 -5.17 4.64 5.43
N ASN A 65 -5.72 5.50 6.28
CA ASN A 65 -5.00 6.61 6.89
C ASN A 65 -4.30 6.15 8.18
N LEU A 66 -2.96 6.16 8.16
CA LEU A 66 -2.13 5.66 9.27
C LEU A 66 -2.25 6.50 10.56
N LYS A 67 -2.65 7.77 10.45
CA LYS A 67 -2.81 8.66 11.61
C LYS A 67 -4.19 8.56 12.23
N SER A 68 -5.24 8.68 11.42
CA SER A 68 -6.62 8.65 11.91
C SER A 68 -7.17 7.23 12.11
N LYS A 69 -6.45 6.21 11.63
CA LYS A 69 -6.88 4.81 11.62
C LYS A 69 -8.24 4.60 10.94
N LYS A 70 -8.58 5.45 9.98
CA LYS A 70 -9.79 5.34 9.16
C LYS A 70 -9.43 4.78 7.80
N SER A 71 -10.30 3.95 7.26
CA SER A 71 -10.16 3.42 5.90
C SER A 71 -11.35 3.78 5.04
N GLN A 72 -11.06 4.08 3.79
CA GLN A 72 -12.04 4.09 2.72
C GLN A 72 -11.81 2.86 1.84
N VAL A 73 -12.80 1.98 1.73
CA VAL A 73 -12.73 0.77 0.93
C VAL A 73 -13.44 1.02 -0.39
N CYS A 74 -12.76 0.69 -1.48
CA CYS A 74 -13.21 0.87 -2.84
C CYS A 74 -13.41 -0.51 -3.47
N LEU A 75 -14.65 -0.89 -3.74
CA LEU A 75 -14.99 -2.13 -4.39
C LEU A 75 -15.14 -1.91 -5.90
N PHE A 76 -14.43 -2.71 -6.69
CA PHE A 76 -14.42 -2.69 -8.14
C PHE A 76 -15.13 -3.91 -8.71
N GLU A 77 -15.95 -3.68 -9.72
CA GLU A 77 -16.59 -4.74 -10.51
C GLU A 77 -16.16 -4.65 -11.97
N ARG A 78 -16.15 -5.80 -12.66
CA ARG A 78 -15.81 -5.85 -14.07
C ARG A 78 -17.09 -5.72 -14.91
N LYS A 79 -17.23 -4.65 -15.68
CA LYS A 79 -18.29 -4.48 -16.68
C LYS A 79 -17.71 -4.62 -18.08
N GLY A 80 -17.95 -5.78 -18.70
CA GLY A 80 -17.33 -6.14 -19.98
C GLY A 80 -15.80 -6.22 -19.86
N LYS A 81 -15.08 -5.37 -20.59
CA LYS A 81 -13.61 -5.33 -20.58
C LYS A 81 -13.03 -4.31 -19.58
N GLU A 82 -13.86 -3.56 -18.86
CA GLU A 82 -13.41 -2.50 -17.97
C GLU A 82 -13.69 -2.80 -16.51
N TRP A 83 -12.75 -2.44 -15.63
CA TRP A 83 -12.98 -2.35 -14.19
C TRP A 83 -13.63 -1.01 -13.87
N LYS A 84 -14.68 -1.06 -13.04
CA LYS A 84 -15.43 0.12 -12.59
C LYS A 84 -15.61 0.09 -11.09
N LEU A 85 -15.46 1.24 -10.44
CA LEU A 85 -15.75 1.42 -9.02
C LEU A 85 -17.26 1.27 -8.78
N ALA A 86 -17.68 0.28 -8.00
CA ALA A 86 -19.08 -0.08 -7.77
C ALA A 86 -19.58 0.30 -6.38
N GLU A 87 -18.70 0.29 -5.38
CA GLU A 87 -19.05 0.62 -4.01
C GLU A 87 -17.88 1.29 -3.29
N VAL A 88 -18.21 2.25 -2.43
CA VAL A 88 -17.30 2.88 -1.49
C VAL A 88 -17.91 2.73 -0.11
N SER A 89 -17.11 2.28 0.85
CA SER A 89 -17.52 2.18 2.25
C SER A 89 -16.43 2.74 3.15
N ASN A 90 -16.81 3.19 4.34
CA ASN A 90 -15.86 3.61 5.37
C ASN A 90 -15.76 2.49 6.40
N LEU A 91 -14.54 2.07 6.70
CA LEU A 91 -14.24 1.09 7.75
C LEU A 91 -13.45 1.73 8.88
N SER A 92 -13.67 1.23 10.08
CA SER A 92 -12.82 1.51 11.23
C SER A 92 -11.51 0.71 11.12
N GLY A 93 -10.43 1.19 11.74
CA GLY A 93 -9.09 0.62 11.56
C GLY A 93 -8.94 -0.87 11.91
N ALA A 94 -9.81 -1.42 12.77
CA ALA A 94 -9.79 -2.84 13.15
C ALA A 94 -10.33 -3.77 12.06
N GLU A 95 -11.09 -3.25 11.10
CA GLU A 95 -11.76 -4.02 10.04
C GLU A 95 -10.97 -4.02 8.73
N VAL A 96 -9.81 -3.36 8.74
CA VAL A 96 -8.95 -3.22 7.57
C VAL A 96 -8.18 -4.52 7.34
N SER A 97 -8.11 -4.95 6.09
CA SER A 97 -7.27 -6.07 5.71
C SER A 97 -5.86 -5.85 6.22
N ASP A 98 -5.30 -6.87 6.89
CA ASP A 98 -3.94 -6.83 7.43
C ASP A 98 -3.70 -5.84 8.59
N ALA A 99 -4.76 -5.55 9.37
CA ALA A 99 -4.70 -4.65 10.53
C ALA A 99 -3.56 -4.96 11.52
N GLU A 100 -3.20 -6.24 11.72
CA GLU A 100 -2.06 -6.65 12.56
C GLU A 100 -0.74 -6.04 12.05
N PHE A 101 -0.45 -6.18 10.75
CA PHE A 101 0.77 -5.63 10.17
C PHE A 101 0.73 -4.10 10.15
N VAL A 102 -0.40 -3.50 9.84
CA VAL A 102 -0.55 -2.03 9.86
C VAL A 102 -0.31 -1.47 11.26
N SER A 103 -0.79 -2.14 12.31
CA SER A 103 -0.48 -1.78 13.69
C SER A 103 1.01 -1.91 13.98
N PHE A 104 1.62 -3.03 13.60
CA PHE A 104 3.07 -3.22 13.74
C PHE A 104 3.85 -2.11 13.02
N LEU A 105 3.48 -1.74 11.79
CA LEU A 105 4.15 -0.68 11.04
C LEU A 105 4.06 0.67 11.75
N CYS A 106 2.91 0.93 12.41
CA CYS A 106 2.72 2.13 13.21
C CYS A 106 3.62 2.17 14.44
N ASP A 107 3.72 1.07 15.17
CA ASP A 107 4.57 0.97 16.36
C ASP A 107 6.04 1.03 15.96
N TYR A 108 6.41 0.28 14.92
CA TYR A 108 7.74 0.30 14.30
C TYR A 108 8.15 1.73 13.93
N SER A 109 7.27 2.53 13.32
CA SER A 109 7.59 3.91 12.91
C SER A 109 7.83 4.88 14.07
N LYS A 110 7.50 4.53 15.31
CA LYS A 110 7.53 5.45 16.47
C LYS A 110 8.49 5.02 17.57
N ASP A 111 8.87 3.75 17.60
CA ASP A 111 9.72 3.18 18.63
C ASP A 111 11.06 2.74 18.04
N ALA A 112 12.12 3.51 18.34
CA ALA A 112 13.47 3.24 17.85
C ALA A 112 14.04 1.90 18.38
N ASP A 113 13.72 1.54 19.62
CA ASP A 113 14.17 0.27 20.22
C ASP A 113 13.47 -0.91 19.56
N LEU A 114 12.18 -0.76 19.25
CA LEU A 114 11.44 -1.73 18.47
C LEU A 114 12.04 -1.85 17.06
N GLN A 115 12.34 -0.74 16.36
CA GLN A 115 12.98 -0.83 15.04
C GLN A 115 14.28 -1.62 15.09
N MET A 116 15.13 -1.32 16.08
CA MET A 116 16.42 -2.00 16.23
C MET A 116 16.22 -3.51 16.47
N LYS A 117 15.27 -3.90 17.32
CA LYS A 117 14.94 -5.31 17.60
C LYS A 117 14.22 -6.02 16.45
N ARG A 118 13.58 -5.26 15.56
CA ARG A 118 12.74 -5.75 14.46
C ARG A 118 13.35 -5.52 13.09
N THR A 119 14.61 -5.10 13.02
CA THR A 119 15.40 -5.07 11.79
C THR A 119 16.39 -6.22 11.83
N ILE A 120 16.48 -7.00 10.76
CA ILE A 120 17.52 -8.02 10.63
C ILE A 120 18.79 -7.33 10.09
N PHE A 121 19.86 -7.38 10.88
CA PHE A 121 21.18 -6.87 10.52
C PHE A 121 22.16 -8.01 10.19
N PRO A 122 23.16 -7.79 9.32
CA PRO A 122 23.38 -6.59 8.50
C PRO A 122 22.21 -6.36 7.54
N PHE A 123 21.75 -5.11 7.42
CA PHE A 123 20.54 -4.77 6.69
C PHE A 123 20.86 -4.44 5.22
N PRO A 124 20.45 -5.27 4.25
CA PRO A 124 20.76 -5.05 2.85
C PRO A 124 19.89 -3.95 2.23
N ILE A 125 20.56 -3.06 1.50
CA ILE A 125 19.98 -2.09 0.58
C ILE A 125 20.41 -2.47 -0.83
N ARG A 126 19.46 -2.89 -1.67
CA ARG A 126 19.69 -3.27 -3.06
C ARG A 126 19.32 -2.12 -3.99
N ASN A 127 20.26 -1.66 -4.81
CA ASN A 127 20.01 -0.64 -5.82
C ASN A 127 19.76 -1.32 -7.17
N TYR A 128 18.65 -0.97 -7.82
CA TYR A 128 18.25 -1.46 -9.13
C TYR A 128 18.22 -0.32 -10.15
N SER A 129 18.60 -0.62 -11.39
CA SER A 129 18.38 0.29 -12.51
C SER A 129 16.92 0.24 -12.97
N LYS A 130 16.26 1.37 -13.11
CA LYS A 130 14.95 1.43 -13.79
C LYS A 130 15.04 1.06 -15.27
N LYS A 131 16.19 1.28 -15.92
CA LYS A 131 16.38 1.01 -17.35
C LYS A 131 16.56 -0.48 -17.63
N SER A 132 17.54 -1.13 -16.99
CA SER A 132 17.82 -2.55 -17.22
C SER A 132 16.99 -3.49 -16.33
N LYS A 133 16.38 -2.98 -15.25
CA LYS A 133 15.75 -3.77 -14.18
C LYS A 133 16.69 -4.74 -13.47
N GLU A 134 18.00 -4.53 -13.62
CA GLU A 134 19.02 -5.35 -12.98
C GLU A 134 19.49 -4.70 -11.69
N MET A 135 19.90 -5.55 -10.74
CA MET A 135 20.56 -5.12 -9.51
C MET A 135 21.96 -4.60 -9.87
N GLN A 136 22.24 -3.37 -9.48
CA GLN A 136 23.54 -2.72 -9.73
C GLN A 136 24.48 -2.84 -8.54
N GLU A 137 23.95 -2.73 -7.32
CA GLU A 137 24.77 -2.63 -6.11
C GLU A 137 23.99 -3.13 -4.89
N THR A 138 24.70 -3.71 -3.92
CA THR A 138 24.18 -4.01 -2.59
C THR A 138 25.04 -3.33 -1.53
N THR A 139 24.41 -2.51 -0.69
CA THR A 139 25.02 -1.92 0.52
C THR A 139 24.49 -2.67 1.74
N LEU A 140 25.35 -2.94 2.72
CA LEU A 140 24.95 -3.55 3.98
C LEU A 140 25.06 -2.50 5.09
N LEU A 141 23.94 -2.17 5.73
CA LEU A 141 23.94 -1.30 6.90
C LEU A 141 24.14 -2.11 8.18
N MET A 142 25.01 -1.64 9.05
CA MET A 142 25.19 -2.17 10.39
C MET A 142 24.26 -1.43 11.38
N PRO A 143 23.99 -1.99 12.58
CA PRO A 143 23.12 -1.36 13.57
C PRO A 143 23.50 0.10 13.90
N ARG A 144 24.80 0.41 13.95
CA ARG A 144 25.32 1.76 14.24
C ARG A 144 25.06 2.79 13.13
N GLU A 145 24.74 2.33 11.92
CA GLU A 145 24.46 3.15 10.74
C GLU A 145 22.95 3.28 10.49
N TRP A 146 22.13 2.67 11.36
CA TRP A 146 20.69 2.64 11.20
C TRP A 146 20.07 4.00 11.50
N ASN A 147 19.36 4.54 10.51
CA ASN A 147 18.52 5.71 10.68
C ASN A 147 17.08 5.27 10.85
N MET A 148 16.41 5.85 11.84
CA MET A 148 15.01 5.54 12.15
C MET A 148 14.11 5.84 10.95
N LEU A 149 13.26 4.88 10.60
CA LEU A 149 12.29 5.01 9.51
C LEU A 149 10.92 5.40 10.06
N ASP A 150 10.30 6.43 9.49
CA ASP A 150 8.96 6.87 9.90
C ASP A 150 7.96 6.70 8.76
N PHE A 151 7.38 5.51 8.64
CA PHE A 151 6.42 5.22 7.58
C PHE A 151 5.10 5.98 7.78
N CYS A 152 4.66 6.14 9.02
CA CYS A 152 3.39 6.78 9.34
C CYS A 152 3.34 8.26 8.99
N ASN A 153 4.40 9.00 9.29
CA ASN A 153 4.46 10.42 8.93
C ASN A 153 4.88 10.61 7.47
N SER A 154 5.75 9.76 6.92
CA SER A 154 6.24 9.92 5.54
C SER A 154 5.16 9.68 4.48
N TYR A 155 4.26 8.73 4.68
CA TYR A 155 3.29 8.34 3.65
C TYR A 155 1.85 8.73 3.99
N GLY A 156 1.50 8.84 5.28
CA GLY A 156 0.19 9.30 5.78
C GLY A 156 -1.00 8.39 5.48
N GLU A 157 -1.07 7.87 4.26
CA GLU A 157 -2.03 6.92 3.72
C GLU A 157 -1.30 5.76 3.05
N ILE A 158 -1.91 4.59 3.06
CA ILE A 158 -1.42 3.39 2.38
C ILE A 158 -2.56 2.70 1.65
N CYS A 159 -2.26 2.14 0.49
CA CYS A 159 -3.16 1.29 -0.28
C CYS A 159 -2.95 -0.17 0.10
N LEU A 160 -4.06 -0.83 0.43
CA LEU A 160 -4.11 -2.23 0.80
C LEU A 160 -5.06 -2.93 -0.17
N PHE A 161 -4.65 -4.04 -0.77
CA PHE A 161 -5.57 -4.89 -1.50
C PHE A 161 -6.26 -5.80 -0.51
N ASP A 162 -7.57 -5.94 -0.58
CA ASP A 162 -8.27 -6.85 0.31
C ASP A 162 -8.23 -8.26 -0.30
N THR A 163 -7.27 -9.05 0.17
CA THR A 163 -7.03 -10.40 -0.32
C THR A 163 -7.03 -11.34 0.88
N LYS A 164 -7.76 -12.47 0.78
CA LYS A 164 -7.72 -13.51 1.81
C LYS A 164 -6.28 -13.99 2.05
N ASP A 165 -5.46 -13.97 1.01
CA ASP A 165 -4.06 -14.41 1.03
C ASP A 165 -3.14 -13.51 1.85
N LEU A 166 -3.45 -12.21 1.99
CA LEU A 166 -2.65 -11.33 2.85
C LEU A 166 -2.68 -11.82 4.29
N SER A 167 -3.85 -12.16 4.83
CA SER A 167 -3.97 -12.58 6.23
C SER A 167 -3.11 -13.80 6.59
N VAL A 168 -2.79 -14.67 5.62
CA VAL A 168 -2.04 -15.92 5.81
C VAL A 168 -0.56 -15.78 5.48
N ALA A 169 -0.19 -14.89 4.56
CA ALA A 169 1.19 -14.76 4.09
C ALA A 169 2.14 -14.30 5.21
N ASN A 170 3.35 -14.86 5.23
CA ASN A 170 4.40 -14.51 6.20
C ASN A 170 5.35 -13.42 5.69
N ASN A 171 5.16 -12.92 4.47
CA ASN A 171 5.93 -11.82 3.92
C ASN A 171 5.01 -10.63 3.61
N ARG A 172 5.60 -9.43 3.66
CA ARG A 172 4.97 -8.19 3.23
C ARG A 172 5.97 -7.34 2.47
N ARG A 173 5.50 -6.68 1.43
CA ARG A 173 6.24 -5.69 0.66
C ARG A 173 5.51 -4.38 0.73
N PHE A 174 6.20 -3.37 1.22
CA PHE A 174 5.73 -2.00 1.28
C PHE A 174 6.38 -1.22 0.12
N ALA A 175 5.67 -1.17 -1.00
CA ALA A 175 6.13 -0.59 -2.25
C ALA A 175 5.76 0.89 -2.33
N ILE A 176 6.73 1.74 -2.64
CA ILE A 176 6.60 3.18 -2.76
C ILE A 176 6.73 3.56 -4.22
N TYR A 177 5.67 4.16 -4.74
CA TYR A 177 5.65 4.76 -6.07
C TYR A 177 5.82 6.27 -5.96
N ARG A 178 6.82 6.80 -6.66
CA ARG A 178 7.08 8.24 -6.81
C ARG A 178 6.78 8.66 -8.23
N ASP A 179 5.88 9.62 -8.39
CA ASP A 179 5.51 10.22 -9.69
C ASP A 179 5.20 9.18 -10.77
N GLY A 180 4.42 8.15 -10.46
CA GLY A 180 4.08 7.13 -11.44
C GLY A 180 4.98 5.89 -11.46
N SER A 181 6.17 5.97 -10.86
CA SER A 181 7.21 4.93 -11.01
C SER A 181 7.56 4.29 -9.67
N LEU A 182 7.84 2.99 -9.68
CA LEU A 182 8.37 2.30 -8.49
C LEU A 182 9.70 2.94 -8.09
N ALA A 183 9.81 3.35 -6.83
CA ALA A 183 10.98 4.03 -6.29
C ALA A 183 11.66 3.21 -5.19
N GLU A 184 10.88 2.66 -4.26
CA GLU A 184 11.41 1.88 -3.14
C GLU A 184 10.52 0.70 -2.80
N ILE A 185 11.10 -0.35 -2.25
CA ILE A 185 10.35 -1.43 -1.60
C ILE A 185 11.01 -1.74 -0.26
N TYR A 186 10.22 -1.82 0.80
CA TYR A 186 10.65 -2.37 2.09
C TYR A 186 10.04 -3.76 2.24
N ASN A 187 10.88 -4.77 2.41
CA ASN A 187 10.43 -6.16 2.54
C ASN A 187 10.48 -6.59 4.00
N PHE A 188 9.37 -7.16 4.46
CA PHE A 188 9.18 -7.65 5.82
C PHE A 188 8.86 -9.14 5.82
N ILE A 189 9.25 -9.83 6.88
CA ILE A 189 8.94 -11.23 7.12
C ILE A 189 8.44 -11.44 8.55
N ARG A 190 7.52 -12.39 8.73
CA ARG A 190 7.02 -12.83 10.03
C ARG A 190 7.74 -14.10 10.46
N ILE A 191 8.49 -14.00 11.55
CA ILE A 191 9.21 -15.11 12.19
C ILE A 191 8.68 -15.24 13.60
N ASN A 192 8.20 -16.43 13.99
CA ASN A 192 7.66 -16.70 15.32
C ASN A 192 6.60 -15.66 15.75
N LYS A 193 5.62 -15.40 14.88
CA LYS A 193 4.52 -14.42 15.07
C LYS A 193 4.98 -12.97 15.26
N LYS A 194 6.21 -12.64 14.87
CA LYS A 194 6.77 -11.29 15.00
C LYS A 194 7.27 -10.82 13.64
N TRP A 195 6.95 -9.58 13.27
CA TRP A 195 7.36 -8.99 12.00
C TRP A 195 8.76 -8.39 12.10
N TYR A 196 9.53 -8.54 11.02
CA TYR A 196 10.89 -8.04 10.89
C TYR A 196 11.07 -7.38 9.53
N LEU A 197 11.73 -6.23 9.50
CA LEU A 197 12.24 -5.60 8.28
C LEU A 197 13.55 -6.29 7.89
N ILE A 198 13.64 -6.75 6.64
CA ILE A 198 14.74 -7.62 6.20
C ILE A 198 15.56 -7.07 5.05
N GLU A 199 14.97 -6.22 4.20
CA GLU A 199 15.72 -5.54 3.15
C GLU A 199 14.98 -4.30 2.63
N LYS A 200 15.73 -3.41 1.99
CA LYS A 200 15.22 -2.29 1.20
C LYS A 200 15.71 -2.41 -0.24
N GLU A 201 14.82 -2.25 -1.20
CA GLU A 201 15.13 -2.11 -2.61
C GLU A 201 14.95 -0.64 -3.01
N ILE A 202 15.88 -0.09 -3.79
CA ILE A 202 15.82 1.27 -4.35
C ILE A 202 15.92 1.16 -5.86
N TRP A 203 14.93 1.72 -6.56
CA TRP A 203 14.87 1.75 -8.01
C TRP A 203 15.27 3.14 -8.49
N LYS A 204 16.41 3.24 -9.19
CA LYS A 204 16.99 4.49 -9.69
C LYS A 204 16.84 4.62 -11.21
#